data_AF-A0A376KU10-F1
#
_entry.id   AF-A0A376KU10-F1
#
_cell.length_a   1.000
_cell.length_b   1.000
_cell.length_c   1.000
_cell.angle_alpha   90.00
_cell.angle_beta   90.00
_cell.angle_gamma   90.00
#
_symmetry.space_group_name_H-M   'P 1'
#
loop_
_entity.id
_entity.type
_entity.pdbx_description
1 polymer ?
#
loop_
_entity_poly.entity_id
_entity_poly.type
_entity_poly.pdbx_seq_one_letter_code
_entity_poly.pdbx_strand_id
1 'polypeptide(L)'
;MLSIIVDKSYAPSTIMVALIVIHNCAVLGLFALENITMAEMFGCKNRFTRMAISKEIGGLIASGFGPILAGIFCTMTESWYPIAIMIMAYSVIGLISALKMPEVKDRDLSALEDAAEDQPRVVRAAQPSRSL
;
A
#
# COMPACT_ATOMS: atom_id res chain seq x y z
N MET A 1 -4.23 6.89 20.86
CA MET A 1 -4.58 5.51 20.45
C MET A 1 -3.40 4.56 20.64
N LEU A 2 -2.20 4.83 20.09
CA LEU A 2 -1.01 3.98 20.28
C LEU A 2 -0.64 3.78 21.77
N SER A 3 -0.68 4.86 22.57
CA SER A 3 -0.45 4.79 24.02
C SER A 3 -1.50 3.97 24.78
N ILE A 4 -2.76 3.90 24.31
CA ILE A 4 -3.82 3.08 24.94
C ILE A 4 -3.62 1.59 24.63
N ILE A 5 -3.09 1.27 23.45
CA ILE A 5 -2.81 -0.12 23.03
C ILE A 5 -1.56 -0.66 23.74
N VAL A 6 -0.57 0.20 23.98
CA VAL A 6 0.72 -0.20 24.58
C VAL A 6 0.68 -0.23 26.10
N ASP A 7 -0.18 0.55 26.74
CA ASP A 7 -0.30 0.62 28.19
C ASP A 7 -1.15 -0.53 28.75
N LYS A 8 -0.57 -1.31 29.68
CA LYS A 8 -1.22 -2.47 30.31
C LYS A 8 -2.30 -2.10 31.33
N SER A 9 -2.46 -0.82 31.64
CA SER A 9 -3.40 -0.34 32.67
C SER A 9 -4.87 -0.36 32.22
N TYR A 10 -5.15 -0.50 30.92
CA TYR A 10 -6.51 -0.48 30.39
C TYR A 10 -7.16 -1.87 30.39
N ALA A 11 -8.49 -1.90 30.58
CA ALA A 11 -9.27 -3.12 30.48
C ALA A 11 -9.11 -3.76 29.08
N PRO A 12 -8.89 -5.09 28.98
CA PRO A 12 -8.66 -5.77 27.70
C PRO A 12 -9.75 -5.50 26.64
N SER A 13 -10.99 -5.34 27.08
CA SER A 13 -12.14 -5.02 26.22
C SER A 13 -11.97 -3.67 25.48
N THR A 14 -11.42 -2.66 26.14
CA THR A 14 -11.19 -1.33 25.54
C THR A 14 -10.09 -1.37 24.48
N ILE A 15 -9.02 -2.13 24.74
CA ILE A 15 -7.93 -2.36 23.78
C ILE A 15 -8.48 -3.10 22.56
N MET A 16 -9.29 -4.14 22.78
CA MET A 16 -9.92 -4.91 21.69
C MET A 16 -10.79 -4.03 20.79
N VAL A 17 -11.65 -3.19 21.37
CA VAL A 17 -12.51 -2.28 20.60
C VAL A 17 -11.68 -1.27 19.81
N ALA A 18 -10.66 -0.68 20.42
CA ALA A 18 -9.75 0.25 19.74
C ALA A 18 -9.04 -0.42 18.54
N LEU A 19 -8.56 -1.66 18.71
CA LEU A 19 -7.93 -2.43 17.65
C LEU A 19 -8.92 -2.76 16.52
N ILE A 20 -10.15 -3.16 16.83
CA ILE A 20 -11.18 -3.47 15.83
C ILE A 20 -11.47 -2.23 14.98
N VAL A 21 -11.69 -1.07 15.60
CA VAL A 21 -12.03 0.17 14.88
C VAL A 21 -10.88 0.60 13.98
N ILE A 22 -9.65 0.64 14.49
CA ILE A 22 -8.47 1.05 13.72
C ILE A 22 -8.20 0.06 12.59
N HIS A 23 -8.30 -1.24 12.84
CA HIS A 23 -8.03 -2.25 11.82
C HIS A 23 -9.03 -2.18 10.67
N ASN A 24 -10.33 -2.04 10.96
CA ASN A 24 -11.34 -1.94 9.90
C ASN A 24 -11.21 -0.66 9.08
N CYS A 25 -10.98 0.48 9.73
CA CYS A 25 -10.91 1.76 9.03
C CYS A 25 -9.58 1.95 8.29
N ALA A 26 -8.45 1.72 8.98
CA ALA A 26 -7.13 2.03 8.44
C ALA A 26 -6.56 0.88 7.62
N VAL A 27 -6.58 -0.35 8.15
CA VAL A 27 -5.91 -1.48 7.49
C VAL A 27 -6.77 -2.03 6.36
N LEU A 28 -8.02 -2.44 6.64
CA LEU A 28 -8.89 -3.03 5.63
C LEU A 28 -9.29 -2.01 4.56
N GLY A 29 -9.57 -0.77 4.96
CA GLY A 29 -9.88 0.32 4.04
C GLY A 29 -8.73 0.62 3.07
N LEU A 30 -7.51 0.77 3.59
CA LEU A 30 -6.33 1.02 2.74
C LEU A 30 -6.01 -0.18 1.85
N PHE A 31 -6.13 -1.40 2.36
CA PHE A 31 -5.89 -2.63 1.59
C PHE A 31 -6.85 -2.76 0.40
N ALA A 32 -8.12 -2.35 0.55
CA ALA A 32 -9.07 -2.32 -0.55
C ALA A 32 -8.66 -1.32 -1.65
N LEU A 33 -8.26 -0.11 -1.25
CA LEU A 33 -7.82 0.93 -2.19
C LEU A 33 -6.52 0.55 -2.92
N GLU A 34 -5.55 0.00 -2.20
CA GLU A 34 -4.29 -0.50 -2.76
C GLU A 34 -4.53 -1.52 -3.86
N ASN A 35 -5.47 -2.44 -3.65
CA ASN A 35 -5.78 -3.48 -4.64
C ASN A 35 -6.36 -2.91 -5.94
N ILE A 36 -7.14 -1.84 -5.86
CA ILE A 36 -7.74 -1.18 -7.03
C ILE A 36 -6.67 -0.39 -7.78
N THR A 37 -5.95 0.48 -7.06
CA THR A 37 -4.91 1.35 -7.67
C THR A 37 -3.79 0.53 -8.28
N MET A 38 -3.38 -0.56 -7.65
CA MET A 38 -2.38 -1.48 -8.20
C MET A 38 -2.85 -2.12 -9.51
N ALA A 39 -4.15 -2.39 -9.62
CA ALA A 39 -4.73 -2.92 -10.83
C ALA A 39 -4.75 -1.86 -11.95
N GLU A 40 -4.82 -0.56 -11.64
CA GLU A 40 -4.76 0.53 -12.62
C GLU A 40 -3.32 0.91 -13.00
N MET A 41 -2.35 0.68 -12.11
CA MET A 41 -0.92 0.94 -12.35
C MET A 41 -0.30 -0.06 -13.35
N PHE A 42 -0.71 -1.33 -13.33
CA PHE A 42 -0.12 -2.37 -14.18
C PHE A 42 -0.91 -2.63 -15.47
N GLY A 43 -0.21 -2.75 -16.59
CA GLY A 43 -0.76 -3.05 -17.91
C GLY A 43 -1.32 -4.47 -18.04
N CYS A 44 -2.25 -4.65 -18.98
CA CYS A 44 -3.11 -5.83 -19.06
C CYS A 44 -2.37 -7.15 -19.33
N LYS A 45 -1.16 -7.11 -19.91
CA LYS A 45 -0.39 -8.29 -20.33
C LYS A 45 0.17 -9.11 -19.16
N ASN A 46 0.63 -8.46 -18.09
CA ASN A 46 1.26 -9.09 -16.93
C ASN A 46 0.68 -8.60 -15.59
N ARG A 47 -0.54 -8.06 -15.61
CA ARG A 47 -1.20 -7.38 -14.48
C ARG A 47 -1.17 -8.19 -13.18
N PHE A 48 -1.63 -9.44 -13.22
CA PHE A 48 -1.72 -10.28 -12.02
C PHE A 48 -0.36 -10.70 -11.46
N THR A 49 0.61 -11.01 -12.34
CA THR A 49 1.96 -11.40 -11.91
C THR A 49 2.68 -10.23 -11.24
N ARG A 50 2.60 -9.03 -11.83
CA ARG A 50 3.22 -7.82 -11.26
C ARG A 50 2.54 -7.40 -9.95
N MET A 51 1.21 -7.51 -9.88
CA MET A 51 0.44 -7.28 -8.65
C MET A 51 0.84 -8.26 -7.54
N ALA A 52 0.95 -9.55 -7.85
CA ALA A 52 1.34 -10.58 -6.88
C ALA A 52 2.76 -10.37 -6.35
N ILE A 53 3.74 -10.15 -7.24
CA ILE A 53 5.13 -9.89 -6.84
C ILE A 53 5.23 -8.66 -5.96
N SER A 54 4.52 -7.57 -6.31
CA SER A 54 4.52 -6.35 -5.50
C SER A 54 3.99 -6.59 -4.09
N LYS A 55 2.91 -7.37 -3.95
CA LYS A 55 2.32 -7.70 -2.65
C LYS A 55 3.17 -8.63 -1.82
N GLU A 56 3.78 -9.65 -2.43
CA GLU A 56 4.66 -10.57 -1.72
C GLU A 56 5.89 -9.83 -1.16
N ILE A 57 6.50 -8.93 -1.93
CA ILE A 57 7.63 -8.12 -1.45
C ILE A 57 7.19 -7.17 -0.35
N GLY A 58 6.08 -6.44 -0.55
CA GLY A 58 5.55 -5.51 0.45
C GLY A 58 5.16 -6.20 1.75
N GLY A 59 4.47 -7.33 1.65
CA GLY A 59 4.09 -8.19 2.76
C GLY A 59 5.30 -8.72 3.52
N LEU A 60 6.30 -9.27 2.81
CA LEU A 60 7.52 -9.80 3.43
C LEU A 60 8.29 -8.74 4.23
N ILE A 61 8.36 -7.50 3.75
CA ILE A 61 9.00 -6.40 4.48
C ILE A 61 8.14 -5.95 5.68
N ALA A 62 6.85 -5.74 5.47
CA ALA A 62 5.97 -5.18 6.50
C ALA A 62 5.64 -6.18 7.62
N SER A 63 5.26 -7.42 7.28
CA SER A 63 4.84 -8.45 8.25
C SER A 63 5.94 -9.43 8.62
N GLY A 64 6.93 -9.65 7.73
CA GLY A 64 8.08 -10.51 8.02
C GLY A 64 9.14 -9.79 8.86
N PHE A 65 9.82 -8.80 8.27
CA PHE A 65 10.92 -8.11 8.95
C PHE A 65 10.47 -7.10 10.00
N GLY A 66 9.31 -6.45 9.82
CA GLY A 66 8.79 -5.43 10.73
C GLY A 66 8.75 -5.87 12.20
N PRO A 67 8.04 -6.97 12.55
CA PRO A 67 7.95 -7.45 13.94
C PRO A 67 9.29 -7.91 14.52
N ILE A 68 10.15 -8.51 13.70
CA ILE A 68 11.47 -8.99 14.13
C ILE A 68 12.35 -7.81 14.53
N LEU A 69 12.44 -6.78 13.68
CA LEU A 69 13.19 -5.57 13.97
C LEU A 69 12.62 -4.82 15.18
N ALA A 70 11.28 -4.70 15.27
CA ALA A 70 10.63 -4.08 16.41
C ALA A 70 10.95 -4.82 17.72
N GLY A 71 10.91 -6.16 17.71
CA GLY A 71 11.24 -6.98 18.87
C GLY A 71 12.70 -6.82 19.31
N ILE A 72 13.65 -6.87 18.37
CA ILE A 72 15.08 -6.68 18.65
C ILE A 72 15.32 -5.28 19.25
N PHE A 73 14.81 -4.22 18.61
CA PHE A 73 15.06 -2.86 19.07
C PHE A 73 14.37 -2.52 20.40
N CYS A 74 13.15 -3.02 20.63
CA CYS A 74 12.50 -2.86 21.94
C CYS A 74 13.23 -3.63 23.04
N THR A 75 13.82 -4.79 22.75
CA THR A 75 14.59 -5.55 23.74
C THR A 75 15.89 -4.82 24.09
N MET A 76 16.55 -4.17 23.12
CA MET A 76 17.79 -3.43 23.36
C MET A 76 17.58 -2.07 24.04
N THR A 77 16.45 -1.41 23.76
CA THR A 77 16.19 -0.02 24.23
C THR A 77 15.30 0.01 25.47
N GLU A 78 14.65 -1.12 25.82
CA GLU A 78 13.63 -1.24 26.88
C GLU A 78 12.54 -0.15 26.80
N SER A 79 12.29 0.38 25.61
CA SER A 79 11.43 1.55 25.41
C SER A 79 10.59 1.43 24.14
N TRP A 80 9.54 2.23 24.05
CA TRP A 80 8.62 2.30 22.92
C TRP A 80 9.11 3.20 21.78
N TYR A 81 10.16 3.99 22.02
CA TYR A 81 10.74 4.90 21.02
C TYR A 81 11.13 4.23 19.69
N PRO A 82 11.72 3.01 19.65
CA PRO A 82 12.06 2.36 18.39
C PRO A 82 10.83 2.08 17.52
N ILE A 83 9.70 1.69 18.10
CA ILE A 83 8.45 1.47 17.38
C ILE A 83 7.96 2.78 16.75
N ALA A 84 8.03 3.88 17.49
CA ALA A 84 7.63 5.19 16.99
C ALA A 84 8.51 5.63 15.80
N ILE A 85 9.83 5.43 15.87
CA ILE A 85 10.76 5.74 14.78
C ILE A 85 10.44 4.90 13.54
N MET A 86 10.15 3.60 13.71
CA MET A 86 9.75 2.73 12.60
C MET A 86 8.46 3.21 11.94
N ILE A 87 7.44 3.60 12.72
CA ILE A 87 6.19 4.14 12.20
C ILE A 87 6.43 5.43 11.42
N MET A 88 7.29 6.33 11.92
CA MET A 88 7.65 7.54 11.18
C MET A 88 8.36 7.22 9.87
N ALA A 89 9.31 6.29 9.87
CA ALA A 89 10.03 5.88 8.66
C ALA A 89 9.07 5.30 7.61
N TYR A 90 8.16 4.40 8.00
CA TYR A 90 7.16 3.85 7.09
C TYR A 90 6.18 4.92 6.57
N SER A 91 5.81 5.88 7.41
CA SER A 91 4.95 7.00 6.99
C SER A 91 5.63 7.89 5.94
N VAL A 92 6.94 8.15 6.10
CA VAL A 92 7.73 8.92 5.12
C VAL A 92 7.83 8.16 3.79
N ILE A 93 8.08 6.85 3.83
CA ILE A 93 8.12 6.02 2.62
C ILE A 93 6.74 6.06 1.92
N GLY A 94 5.65 5.87 2.67
CA GLY A 94 4.29 5.95 2.13
C GLY A 94 3.98 7.32 1.51
N LEU A 95 4.41 8.41 2.15
CA LEU A 95 4.24 9.77 1.65
C LEU A 95 5.01 10.00 0.35
N ILE A 96 6.29 9.59 0.29
CA ILE A 96 7.10 9.72 -0.93
C ILE A 96 6.50 8.89 -2.07
N SER A 97 6.03 7.68 -1.78
CA SER A 97 5.35 6.82 -2.76
C SER A 97 4.08 7.48 -3.29
N ALA A 98 3.27 8.08 -2.42
CA ALA A 98 2.06 8.81 -2.83
C ALA A 98 2.38 10.02 -3.72
N LEU A 99 3.45 10.76 -3.42
CA LEU A 99 3.87 11.93 -4.21
C LEU A 99 4.44 11.54 -5.58
N LYS A 100 5.07 10.37 -5.70
CA LYS A 100 5.66 9.87 -6.96
C LYS A 100 4.74 8.98 -7.77
N MET A 101 3.57 8.64 -7.24
CA MET A 101 2.62 7.77 -7.93
C MET A 101 2.10 8.47 -9.19
N PRO A 102 2.15 7.81 -10.37
CA PRO A 102 1.60 8.36 -11.60
C PRO A 102 0.07 8.48 -11.49
N GLU A 103 -0.51 9.43 -12.24
CA GLU A 103 -1.96 9.59 -12.29
C GLU A 103 -2.59 8.39 -13.00
N VAL A 104 -3.53 7.73 -12.30
CA VAL A 104 -4.21 6.51 -12.78
C VAL A 104 -5.70 6.74 -13.07
N LYS A 105 -6.21 7.96 -12.81
CA LYS A 105 -7.61 8.32 -13.04
C LYS A 105 -8.01 8.12 -14.51
N ASP A 106 -9.14 7.43 -14.70
CA ASP A 106 -9.80 7.20 -16.00
C ASP A 106 -8.94 6.46 -17.04
N ARG A 107 -7.93 5.70 -16.60
CA ARG A 107 -7.04 4.92 -17.47
C ARG A 107 -7.76 3.71 -18.08
N ASP A 108 -7.54 3.49 -19.38
CA ASP A 108 -8.01 2.29 -20.07
C ASP A 108 -7.30 1.03 -19.53
N LEU A 109 -8.06 0.18 -18.84
CA LEU A 109 -7.58 -1.07 -18.25
C LEU A 109 -7.12 -2.10 -19.28
N SER A 110 -7.48 -1.93 -20.56
CA SER A 110 -7.04 -2.81 -21.65
C SER A 110 -5.68 -2.41 -22.25
N ALA A 111 -5.13 -1.25 -21.84
CA ALA A 111 -3.81 -0.80 -22.28
C ALA A 111 -2.72 -1.82 -21.89
N LEU A 112 -1.78 -2.04 -22.81
CA LEU A 112 -0.75 -3.07 -22.66
C LEU A 112 0.44 -2.58 -21.82
N GLU A 113 0.70 -1.27 -21.85
CA GLU A 113 1.78 -0.59 -21.14
C GLU A 113 1.45 -0.39 -19.65
N ASP A 114 2.45 -0.13 -18.80
CA ASP A 114 2.24 0.26 -17.39
C ASP A 114 1.96 1.78 -17.26
N ALA A 115 1.33 2.23 -16.17
CA ALA A 115 1.04 3.64 -15.95
C ALA A 115 2.29 4.52 -15.77
N ALA A 116 3.44 3.89 -15.50
CA ALA A 116 4.74 4.54 -15.37
C ALA A 116 5.49 4.70 -16.71
N GLU A 117 5.04 4.04 -17.78
CA GLU A 117 5.63 4.17 -19.12
C GLU A 117 4.92 5.32 -19.87
N ASP A 118 5.70 6.31 -20.33
CA ASP A 118 5.17 7.46 -21.08
C ASP A 118 4.50 6.97 -22.37
N GLN A 119 3.25 7.37 -22.60
CA GLN A 119 2.52 6.99 -23.82
C GLN A 119 3.31 7.50 -25.04
N PRO A 120 3.72 6.64 -25.99
CA PRO A 120 3.88 7.14 -27.34
C PRO A 120 2.50 7.65 -27.72
N ARG A 121 2.35 8.96 -27.98
CA ARG A 121 1.12 9.53 -28.56
C ARG A 121 0.79 8.75 -29.83
N VAL A 122 0.01 7.69 -29.72
CA VAL A 122 -0.72 7.16 -30.85
C VAL A 122 -1.88 8.13 -31.01
N VAL A 123 -1.58 9.22 -31.71
CA VAL A 123 -2.59 10.05 -32.36
C VAL A 123 -3.33 9.09 -33.29
N ARG A 124 -4.42 8.50 -32.78
CA ARG A 124 -5.33 7.67 -33.55
C ARG A 124 -6.10 8.63 -34.44
N ALA A 125 -5.43 9.08 -35.52
CA ALA A 125 -6.10 9.72 -36.63
C ALA A 125 -7.18 8.75 -37.10
N ALA A 126 -8.42 9.22 -37.07
CA ALA A 126 -9.64 8.50 -37.36
C ALA A 126 -9.47 7.48 -38.49
N GLN A 127 -9.64 6.18 -38.20
CA GLN A 127 -9.95 5.22 -39.26
C GLN A 127 -11.42 5.46 -39.65
N PRO A 128 -11.69 5.87 -40.90
CA PRO A 128 -13.06 6.02 -41.37
C PRO A 128 -13.68 4.64 -41.52
N SER A 129 -14.95 4.55 -41.13
CA SER A 129 -15.81 3.38 -41.31
C SER A 129 -15.73 2.87 -42.75
N ARG A 130 -15.13 1.70 -42.96
CA ARG A 130 -15.33 0.96 -44.20
C ARG A 130 -16.62 0.16 -44.06
N SER A 131 -17.69 0.76 -44.54
CA SER A 131 -18.85 0.06 -45.07
C SER A 131 -18.40 -0.86 -46.22
N LEU A 132 -18.71 -2.15 -46.11
CA LEU A 132 -19.15 -3.04 -47.19
C LEU A 132 -19.69 -4.32 -46.56
#